data_AF-A0A813BAK3-F1
#
_entry.id   AF-A0A813BAK3-F1
#
_cell.length_a   1.000
_cell.length_b   1.000
_cell.length_c   1.000
_cell.angle_alpha   90.00
_cell.angle_beta   90.00
_cell.angle_gamma   90.00
#
_symmetry.space_group_name_H-M   'P 1'
#
loop_
_entity.id
_entity.type
_entity.pdbx_description
1 polymer ?
#
loop_
_entity_poly.entity_id
_entity_poly.type
_entity_poly.pdbx_seq_one_letter_code
_entity_poly.pdbx_strand_id
1 'polypeptide(L)'
;ALENIKLRQLHLQQNELYEEGTRQVIEALALQSNGTLAALSLGHDGIGVANVKALAEALRTNSALIELNLSHACLSSDDIIALAEAMKQNRTLKQLSLAGSKIGEERAFALLEALRISGVERRLDLTGCDLGKTHVALARAFRTGQVTVTHPALEFLCMLQDETLKELEEGQEMAMNINGRGRGLRYPGGSGDVEEFQKLFAPLCRALPELPKLRVLVLLLYGHESADGARALAAGLGQQTELERLTLNLRWNSLGRGPQLRAPRFAFLTSSLLAAASCKPTPSIVSISVLITGS
;
A
#
# COMPACT_ATOMS: atom_id res chain seq x y z
N ALA A 1 -12.18 -37.90 15.07
CA ALA A 1 -11.85 -37.40 16.43
C ALA A 1 -12.05 -35.88 16.62
N LEU A 2 -12.36 -35.09 15.58
CA LEU A 2 -12.53 -33.63 15.69
C LEU A 2 -13.97 -33.13 15.44
N GLU A 3 -14.95 -34.01 15.19
CA GLU A 3 -16.33 -33.64 14.76
C GLU A 3 -17.12 -32.77 15.75
N ASN A 4 -16.65 -32.59 16.99
CA ASN A 4 -17.27 -31.72 18.00
C ASN A 4 -16.38 -30.58 18.50
N ILE A 5 -15.24 -30.32 17.84
CA ILE A 5 -14.34 -29.24 18.26
C ILE A 5 -14.75 -27.94 17.57
N LYS A 6 -15.19 -26.99 18.39
CA LYS A 6 -15.51 -25.62 18.00
C LYS A 6 -14.24 -24.80 17.82
N LEU A 7 -13.50 -25.07 16.74
CA LEU A 7 -12.31 -24.29 16.39
C LEU A 7 -12.72 -22.85 16.09
N ARG A 8 -12.04 -21.89 16.70
CA ARG A 8 -12.25 -20.45 16.46
C ARG A 8 -11.27 -19.88 15.45
N GLN A 9 -10.07 -20.42 15.39
CA GLN A 9 -8.98 -19.94 14.54
C GLN A 9 -8.26 -21.14 13.93
N LEU A 10 -7.96 -21.08 12.64
CA LEU A 10 -7.24 -22.10 11.91
C LEU A 10 -6.20 -21.43 11.02
N HIS A 11 -4.93 -21.62 11.36
CA HIS A 11 -3.79 -21.06 10.64
C HIS A 11 -3.02 -22.18 9.95
N LEU A 12 -3.07 -22.20 8.63
CA LEU A 12 -2.47 -23.25 7.81
C LEU A 12 -1.49 -22.72 6.77
N GLN A 13 -1.21 -21.42 6.76
CA GLN A 13 -0.26 -20.81 5.83
C GLN A 13 1.12 -21.49 5.82
N GLN A 14 1.74 -21.56 4.65
CA GLN A 14 3.08 -22.12 4.43
C GLN A 14 3.21 -23.60 4.86
N ASN A 15 2.14 -24.39 4.73
CA ASN A 15 2.17 -25.83 5.01
C ASN A 15 2.11 -26.69 3.75
N GLU A 16 2.31 -26.09 2.57
CA GLU A 16 2.36 -26.81 1.29
C GLU A 16 1.10 -27.67 1.08
N LEU A 17 -0.06 -27.14 1.46
CA LEU A 17 -1.33 -27.87 1.35
C LEU A 17 -1.73 -28.14 -0.11
N TYR A 18 -1.34 -27.23 -1.01
CA TYR A 18 -1.71 -27.24 -2.42
C TYR A 18 -3.23 -27.34 -2.61
N GLU A 19 -3.67 -27.63 -3.83
CA GLU A 19 -5.09 -27.70 -4.17
C GLU A 19 -5.82 -28.79 -3.35
N GLU A 20 -5.22 -29.96 -3.16
CA GLU A 20 -5.92 -31.07 -2.51
C GLU A 20 -6.12 -30.85 -0.99
N GLY A 21 -5.12 -30.30 -0.30
CA GLY A 21 -5.24 -29.99 1.13
C GLY A 21 -6.18 -28.82 1.39
N THR A 22 -6.13 -27.78 0.55
CA THR A 22 -7.02 -26.61 0.69
C THR A 22 -8.47 -26.95 0.35
N ARG A 23 -8.71 -27.89 -0.57
CA ARG A 23 -10.05 -28.38 -0.94
C ARG A 23 -10.84 -28.89 0.27
N GLN A 24 -10.22 -29.72 1.11
CA GLN A 24 -10.90 -30.28 2.29
C GLN A 24 -11.31 -29.20 3.30
N VAL A 25 -10.45 -28.19 3.49
CA VAL A 25 -10.75 -27.06 4.38
C VAL A 25 -11.91 -26.23 3.84
N ILE A 26 -11.94 -25.99 2.53
CA ILE A 26 -12.97 -25.20 1.86
C ILE A 26 -14.30 -25.97 1.84
N GLU A 27 -14.28 -27.28 1.58
CA GLU A 27 -15.47 -28.14 1.68
C GLU A 27 -16.06 -28.11 3.09
N ALA A 28 -15.23 -28.24 4.13
CA ALA A 28 -15.69 -28.13 5.52
C ALA A 28 -16.27 -26.75 5.85
N LEU A 29 -15.71 -25.68 5.27
CA LEU A 29 -16.23 -24.32 5.41
C LEU A 29 -17.59 -24.15 4.71
N ALA A 30 -17.73 -24.72 3.50
CA ALA A 30 -18.94 -24.67 2.68
C ALA A 30 -20.10 -25.45 3.32
N LEU A 31 -19.80 -26.61 3.91
CA LEU A 31 -20.76 -27.42 4.67
C LEU A 31 -21.15 -26.79 6.02
N GLN A 32 -20.54 -25.65 6.38
CA GLN A 32 -20.72 -24.99 7.67
C GLN A 32 -20.53 -25.95 8.85
N SER A 33 -19.68 -26.97 8.69
CA SER A 33 -19.44 -28.01 9.70
C SER A 33 -18.89 -27.45 11.01
N ASN A 34 -18.32 -26.24 10.97
CA ASN A 34 -17.92 -25.47 12.13
C ASN A 34 -18.47 -24.03 12.08
N GLY A 35 -19.62 -23.82 12.72
CA GLY A 35 -20.24 -22.49 12.88
C GLY A 35 -19.53 -21.55 13.86
N THR A 36 -18.34 -21.89 14.35
CA THR A 36 -17.56 -21.05 15.29
C THR A 36 -16.22 -20.58 14.73
N LEU A 37 -15.83 -21.03 13.54
CA LEU A 37 -14.56 -20.64 12.93
C LEU A 37 -14.61 -19.17 12.50
N ALA A 38 -13.87 -18.34 13.22
CA ALA A 38 -13.84 -16.89 13.04
C ALA A 38 -12.61 -16.41 12.25
N ALA A 39 -11.51 -17.16 12.26
CA ALA A 39 -10.31 -16.83 11.48
C ALA A 39 -9.77 -18.03 10.70
N LEU A 40 -9.44 -17.81 9.43
CA LEU A 40 -8.85 -18.80 8.54
C LEU A 40 -7.68 -18.19 7.77
N SER A 41 -6.55 -18.89 7.73
CA SER A 41 -5.37 -18.50 6.96
C SER A 41 -4.89 -19.65 6.09
N LEU A 42 -4.88 -19.42 4.77
CA LEU A 42 -4.48 -20.36 3.70
C LEU A 42 -3.40 -19.73 2.79
N GLY A 43 -2.65 -18.76 3.31
CA GLY A 43 -1.63 -18.03 2.55
C GLY A 43 -0.45 -18.92 2.15
N HIS A 44 0.19 -18.62 1.02
CA HIS A 44 1.32 -19.40 0.49
C HIS A 44 1.06 -20.89 0.16
N ASP A 45 -0.18 -21.37 0.21
CA ASP A 45 -0.45 -22.80 0.02
C ASP A 45 -0.87 -23.19 -1.41
N GLY A 46 -0.90 -22.26 -2.37
CA GLY A 46 -1.25 -22.59 -3.76
C GLY A 46 -2.65 -23.20 -3.90
N ILE A 47 -3.68 -22.41 -3.57
CA ILE A 47 -5.06 -22.88 -3.35
C ILE A 47 -5.68 -23.51 -4.61
N GLY A 48 -5.37 -22.99 -5.80
CA GLY A 48 -5.97 -23.42 -7.06
C GLY A 48 -7.31 -22.72 -7.36
N VAL A 49 -7.58 -22.48 -8.64
CA VAL A 49 -8.72 -21.65 -9.12
C VAL A 49 -10.07 -22.25 -8.73
N ALA A 50 -10.22 -23.58 -8.82
CA ALA A 50 -11.48 -24.25 -8.48
C ALA A 50 -11.83 -24.06 -6.99
N ASN A 51 -10.82 -24.18 -6.14
CA ASN A 51 -10.96 -24.00 -4.71
C ASN A 51 -11.26 -22.55 -4.33
N VAL A 52 -10.64 -21.55 -4.95
CA VAL A 52 -10.99 -20.15 -4.67
C VAL A 52 -12.43 -19.82 -5.04
N LYS A 53 -12.94 -20.37 -6.16
CA LYS A 53 -14.36 -20.25 -6.52
C LYS A 53 -15.28 -20.91 -5.50
N ALA A 54 -14.94 -22.12 -5.03
CA ALA A 54 -15.69 -22.79 -3.98
C ALA A 54 -15.66 -22.02 -2.65
N LEU A 55 -14.51 -21.43 -2.30
CA LEU A 55 -14.34 -20.56 -1.15
C LEU A 55 -15.21 -19.31 -1.27
N ALA A 56 -15.23 -18.65 -2.43
CA ALA A 56 -16.10 -17.49 -2.68
C ALA A 56 -17.57 -17.86 -2.47
N GLU A 57 -18.02 -19.01 -2.96
CA GLU A 57 -19.39 -19.47 -2.77
C GLU A 57 -19.71 -19.78 -1.30
N ALA A 58 -18.78 -20.45 -0.60
CA ALA A 58 -18.91 -20.70 0.83
C ALA A 58 -19.02 -19.38 1.62
N LEU A 59 -18.23 -18.37 1.27
CA LEU A 59 -18.24 -17.05 1.92
C LEU A 59 -19.58 -16.33 1.77
N ARG A 60 -20.33 -16.51 0.67
CA ARG A 60 -21.64 -15.86 0.49
C ARG A 60 -22.62 -16.22 1.62
N THR A 61 -22.58 -17.46 2.08
CA THR A 61 -23.51 -17.98 3.10
C THR A 61 -22.89 -18.12 4.48
N ASN A 62 -21.56 -18.07 4.59
CA ASN A 62 -20.87 -18.21 5.86
C ASN A 62 -21.17 -17.05 6.81
N SER A 63 -21.62 -17.38 8.03
CA SER A 63 -22.02 -16.42 9.06
C SER A 63 -21.08 -16.38 10.28
N ALA A 64 -19.96 -17.12 10.25
CA ALA A 64 -19.04 -17.25 11.37
C ALA A 64 -17.69 -16.57 11.12
N LEU A 65 -17.20 -16.61 9.88
CA LEU A 65 -15.87 -16.16 9.52
C LEU A 65 -15.78 -14.63 9.52
N ILE A 66 -14.80 -14.12 10.28
CA ILE A 66 -14.53 -12.70 10.48
C ILE A 66 -13.22 -12.31 9.77
N GLU A 67 -12.24 -13.21 9.75
CA GLU A 67 -10.90 -12.96 9.23
C GLU A 67 -10.49 -14.04 8.22
N LEU A 68 -10.03 -13.62 7.05
CA LEU A 68 -9.54 -14.50 6.00
C LEU A 68 -8.20 -13.98 5.47
N ASN A 69 -7.18 -14.83 5.52
CA ASN A 69 -5.88 -14.53 4.95
C ASN A 69 -5.60 -15.44 3.73
N LEU A 70 -5.46 -14.81 2.55
CA LEU A 70 -5.08 -15.41 1.27
C LEU A 70 -3.79 -14.80 0.71
N SER A 71 -2.94 -14.24 1.57
CA SER A 71 -1.67 -13.63 1.18
C SER A 71 -0.81 -14.61 0.38
N HIS A 72 -0.25 -14.15 -0.74
CA HIS A 72 0.61 -14.95 -1.61
C HIS A 72 0.01 -16.30 -2.06
N ALA A 73 -1.33 -16.38 -2.18
CA ALA A 73 -2.02 -17.59 -2.63
C ALA A 73 -2.04 -17.78 -4.17
N CYS A 74 -1.25 -17.00 -4.92
CA CYS A 74 -1.19 -17.04 -6.39
C CYS A 74 -2.56 -16.86 -7.07
N LEU A 75 -3.38 -15.95 -6.56
CA LEU A 75 -4.73 -15.69 -7.07
C LEU A 75 -4.71 -15.16 -8.50
N SER A 76 -5.57 -15.70 -9.35
CA SER A 76 -5.82 -15.18 -10.69
C SER A 76 -6.76 -13.98 -10.67
N SER A 77 -6.94 -13.35 -11.84
CA SER A 77 -7.87 -12.24 -12.02
C SER A 77 -9.32 -12.65 -11.72
N ASP A 78 -9.73 -13.84 -12.18
CA ASP A 78 -11.08 -14.37 -11.97
C ASP A 78 -11.32 -14.70 -10.48
N ASP A 79 -10.29 -15.15 -9.78
CA ASP A 79 -10.36 -15.48 -8.36
C ASP A 79 -10.67 -14.22 -7.52
N ILE A 80 -10.00 -13.11 -7.80
CA ILE A 80 -10.25 -11.84 -7.11
C ILE A 80 -11.66 -11.32 -7.40
N ILE A 81 -12.14 -11.45 -8.64
CA ILE A 81 -13.50 -11.06 -9.01
C ILE A 81 -14.53 -11.92 -8.27
N ALA A 82 -14.31 -13.23 -8.19
CA ALA A 82 -15.20 -14.14 -7.45
C ALA A 82 -15.26 -13.77 -5.96
N LEU A 83 -14.11 -13.46 -5.34
CA LEU A 83 -14.05 -13.00 -3.96
C LEU A 83 -14.79 -11.66 -3.77
N ALA A 84 -14.61 -10.70 -4.68
CA ALA A 84 -15.32 -9.43 -4.65
C ALA A 84 -16.85 -9.62 -4.72
N GLU A 85 -17.33 -10.48 -5.63
CA GLU A 85 -18.75 -10.80 -5.73
C GLU A 85 -19.30 -11.50 -4.47
N ALA A 86 -18.50 -12.34 -3.81
CA ALA A 86 -18.89 -12.93 -2.54
C ALA A 86 -19.00 -11.88 -1.41
N MET A 87 -18.07 -10.91 -1.38
CA MET A 87 -18.06 -9.82 -0.40
C MET A 87 -19.27 -8.89 -0.49
N LYS A 88 -19.90 -8.76 -1.67
CA LYS A 88 -21.16 -8.01 -1.85
C LYS A 88 -22.29 -8.58 -0.98
N GLN A 89 -22.29 -9.89 -0.76
CA GLN A 89 -23.36 -10.61 -0.05
C GLN A 89 -22.99 -10.92 1.40
N ASN A 90 -21.74 -11.30 1.65
CA ASN A 90 -21.26 -11.66 2.98
C ASN A 90 -21.35 -10.46 3.95
N ARG A 91 -21.85 -10.71 5.18
CA ARG A 91 -22.05 -9.66 6.20
C ARG A 91 -21.15 -9.80 7.44
N THR A 92 -20.29 -10.80 7.47
CA THR A 92 -19.57 -11.24 8.68
C THR A 92 -18.07 -11.07 8.57
N LEU A 93 -17.52 -11.24 7.36
CA LEU A 93 -16.11 -11.06 7.07
C LEU A 93 -15.75 -9.58 7.21
N LYS A 94 -14.85 -9.28 8.15
CA LYS A 94 -14.36 -7.94 8.45
C LYS A 94 -12.91 -7.72 8.05
N GLN A 95 -12.12 -8.79 7.90
CA GLN A 95 -10.70 -8.68 7.56
C GLN A 95 -10.37 -9.63 6.42
N LEU A 96 -9.76 -9.10 5.37
CA LEU A 96 -9.28 -9.85 4.22
C LEU A 96 -7.84 -9.42 3.90
N SER A 97 -6.90 -10.36 3.86
CA SER A 97 -5.57 -10.11 3.30
C SER A 97 -5.43 -10.77 1.95
N LEU A 98 -5.08 -9.96 0.94
CA LEU A 98 -4.70 -10.37 -0.41
C LEU A 98 -3.24 -9.99 -0.70
N ALA A 99 -2.44 -9.73 0.34
CA ALA A 99 -1.07 -9.24 0.22
C ALA A 99 -0.23 -10.07 -0.76
N GLY A 100 0.59 -9.38 -1.56
CA GLY A 100 1.44 -9.98 -2.57
C GLY A 100 0.71 -10.60 -3.76
N SER A 101 -0.58 -10.29 -3.96
CA SER A 101 -1.35 -10.74 -5.13
C SER A 101 -1.25 -9.76 -6.28
N LYS A 102 -1.35 -10.26 -7.52
CA LYS A 102 -1.40 -9.43 -8.72
C LYS A 102 -2.84 -9.02 -9.01
N ILE A 103 -3.28 -7.92 -8.40
CA ILE A 103 -4.67 -7.45 -8.52
C ILE A 103 -4.88 -6.74 -9.85
N GLY A 104 -4.10 -5.70 -10.14
CA GLY A 104 -4.32 -4.86 -11.30
C GLY A 104 -5.56 -3.97 -11.19
N GLU A 105 -5.73 -3.09 -12.16
CA GLU A 105 -6.68 -1.96 -12.11
C GLU A 105 -8.15 -2.37 -12.04
N GLU A 106 -8.61 -3.21 -12.97
CA GLU A 106 -10.02 -3.64 -13.04
C GLU A 106 -10.48 -4.40 -11.80
N ARG A 107 -9.62 -5.26 -11.24
CA ARG A 107 -9.96 -6.07 -10.06
C ARG A 107 -9.95 -5.21 -8.79
N ALA A 108 -9.09 -4.21 -8.72
CA ALA A 108 -9.12 -3.25 -7.62
C ALA A 108 -10.44 -2.45 -7.61
N PHE A 109 -10.98 -2.08 -8.77
CA PHE A 109 -12.31 -1.49 -8.87
C PHE A 109 -13.43 -2.46 -8.48
N ALA A 110 -13.34 -3.74 -8.85
CA ALA A 110 -14.31 -4.75 -8.42
C ALA A 110 -14.35 -4.90 -6.89
N LEU A 111 -13.17 -4.93 -6.24
CA LEU A 111 -13.06 -4.93 -4.78
C LEU A 111 -13.68 -3.66 -4.18
N LEU A 112 -13.39 -2.50 -4.76
CA LEU A 112 -13.96 -1.24 -4.28
C LEU A 112 -15.49 -1.21 -4.37
N GLU A 113 -16.03 -1.65 -5.51
CA GLU A 113 -17.47 -1.71 -5.72
C GLU A 113 -18.13 -2.67 -4.73
N ALA A 114 -17.52 -3.84 -4.52
CA ALA A 114 -18.01 -4.83 -3.56
C ALA A 114 -18.08 -4.27 -2.14
N LEU A 115 -17.04 -3.56 -1.72
CA LEU A 115 -16.97 -2.91 -0.42
C LEU A 115 -18.09 -1.88 -0.27
N ARG A 116 -18.30 -1.02 -1.28
CA ARG A 116 -19.35 0.00 -1.29
C ARG A 116 -20.76 -0.60 -1.20
N ILE A 117 -21.05 -1.62 -2.00
CA ILE A 117 -22.36 -2.29 -2.05
C ILE A 117 -22.68 -2.98 -0.72
N SER A 118 -21.68 -3.62 -0.12
CA SER A 118 -21.88 -4.42 1.08
C SER A 118 -22.23 -3.59 2.33
N GLY A 119 -21.88 -2.31 2.41
CA GLY A 119 -22.15 -1.52 3.61
C GLY A 119 -21.38 -1.93 4.88
N VAL A 120 -20.56 -3.00 4.81
CA VAL A 120 -19.84 -3.54 5.97
C VAL A 120 -18.46 -2.92 6.03
N GLU A 121 -18.09 -2.41 7.21
CA GLU A 121 -16.74 -1.92 7.47
C GLU A 121 -15.75 -3.08 7.42
N ARG A 122 -14.75 -2.96 6.53
CA ARG A 122 -13.72 -3.97 6.37
C ARG A 122 -12.32 -3.38 6.44
N ARG A 123 -11.40 -4.25 6.88
CA ARG A 123 -9.96 -4.07 6.76
C ARG A 123 -9.48 -4.92 5.58
N LEU A 124 -8.85 -4.27 4.61
CA LEU A 124 -8.28 -4.94 3.45
C LEU A 124 -6.77 -4.73 3.47
N ASP A 125 -6.02 -5.81 3.48
CA ASP A 125 -4.56 -5.77 3.35
C ASP A 125 -4.18 -6.09 1.91
N LEU A 126 -3.63 -5.09 1.23
CA LEU A 126 -3.18 -5.12 -0.17
C LEU A 126 -1.68 -4.86 -0.26
N THR A 127 -0.92 -5.07 0.81
CA THR A 127 0.52 -4.81 0.84
C THR A 127 1.23 -5.59 -0.27
N GLY A 128 2.11 -4.93 -1.04
CA GLY A 128 2.82 -5.56 -2.15
C GLY A 128 1.96 -5.97 -3.34
N CYS A 129 0.71 -5.48 -3.45
CA CYS A 129 -0.14 -5.67 -4.62
C CYS A 129 0.09 -4.56 -5.64
N ASP A 130 0.14 -4.90 -6.92
CA ASP A 130 0.07 -3.89 -7.99
C ASP A 130 -1.39 -3.51 -8.22
N LEU A 131 -1.78 -2.27 -7.92
CA LEU A 131 -3.13 -1.73 -8.15
C LEU A 131 -3.25 -0.92 -9.45
N GLY A 132 -2.19 -0.84 -10.27
CA GLY A 132 -2.19 -0.12 -11.54
C GLY A 132 -2.44 1.38 -11.39
N LYS A 133 -3.19 2.00 -12.32
CA LYS A 133 -3.47 3.46 -12.29
C LYS A 133 -4.52 3.89 -11.26
N THR A 134 -5.10 2.94 -10.52
CA THR A 134 -6.29 3.19 -9.69
C THR A 134 -5.99 3.76 -8.30
N HIS A 135 -4.72 3.91 -7.94
CA HIS A 135 -4.30 4.30 -6.59
C HIS A 135 -4.92 5.62 -6.11
N VAL A 136 -5.07 6.61 -7.00
CA VAL A 136 -5.74 7.88 -6.67
C VAL A 136 -7.23 7.67 -6.41
N ALA A 137 -7.94 6.98 -7.31
CA ALA A 137 -9.36 6.70 -7.17
C ALA A 137 -9.66 5.89 -5.89
N LEU A 138 -8.84 4.87 -5.62
CA LEU A 138 -8.90 4.06 -4.41
C LEU A 138 -8.63 4.91 -3.16
N ALA A 139 -7.59 5.74 -3.14
CA ALA A 139 -7.31 6.62 -2.02
C ALA A 139 -8.47 7.58 -1.73
N ARG A 140 -9.10 8.14 -2.78
CA ARG A 140 -10.31 8.98 -2.62
C ARG A 140 -11.47 8.20 -2.03
N ALA A 141 -11.66 6.96 -2.47
CA ALA A 141 -12.73 6.13 -1.95
C ALA A 141 -12.48 5.71 -0.48
N PHE A 142 -11.24 5.41 -0.10
CA PHE A 142 -10.88 5.07 1.28
C PHE A 142 -11.01 6.25 2.27
N ARG A 143 -10.96 7.49 1.78
CA ARG A 143 -11.27 8.69 2.61
C ARG A 143 -12.70 8.76 3.13
N THR A 144 -13.62 7.98 2.57
CA THR A 144 -15.04 7.97 2.97
C THR A 144 -15.29 7.21 4.27
N GLY A 145 -14.26 6.58 4.86
CA GLY A 145 -14.31 5.98 6.20
C GLY A 145 -14.92 4.58 6.26
N GLN A 146 -15.49 4.08 5.16
CA GLN A 146 -16.16 2.78 5.11
C GLN A 146 -15.19 1.59 5.09
N VAL A 147 -13.91 1.81 4.77
CA VAL A 147 -12.91 0.75 4.62
C VAL A 147 -11.56 1.25 5.12
N THR A 148 -10.86 0.42 5.89
CA THR A 148 -9.45 0.64 6.22
C THR A 148 -8.60 -0.21 5.28
N VAL A 149 -7.65 0.40 4.57
CA VAL A 149 -6.73 -0.35 3.70
C VAL A 149 -5.31 -0.23 4.19
N THR A 150 -4.63 -1.38 4.24
CA THR A 150 -3.20 -1.48 4.48
C THR A 150 -2.53 -1.64 3.13
N HIS A 151 -1.86 -0.57 2.69
CA HIS A 151 -1.04 -0.53 1.49
C HIS A 151 -0.23 0.77 1.53
N PRO A 152 1.12 0.71 1.55
CA PRO A 152 1.97 1.88 1.71
C PRO A 152 1.61 3.07 0.81
N ALA A 153 1.40 2.84 -0.49
CA ALA A 153 0.98 3.88 -1.43
C ALA A 153 -0.39 4.47 -1.09
N LEU A 154 -1.41 3.64 -0.83
CA LEU A 154 -2.76 4.14 -0.52
C LEU A 154 -2.81 4.88 0.81
N GLU A 155 -2.13 4.37 1.85
CA GLU A 155 -1.99 5.04 3.14
C GLU A 155 -1.42 6.44 2.95
N PHE A 156 -0.35 6.55 2.16
CA PHE A 156 0.27 7.82 1.85
C PHE A 156 -0.66 8.77 1.07
N LEU A 157 -1.27 8.28 0.00
CA LEU A 157 -2.17 9.08 -0.84
C LEU A 157 -3.42 9.54 -0.08
N CYS A 158 -3.89 8.79 0.91
CA CYS A 158 -5.00 9.21 1.78
C CYS A 158 -4.66 10.44 2.63
N MET A 159 -3.38 10.71 2.90
CA MET A 159 -2.93 11.88 3.68
C MET A 159 -2.86 13.17 2.86
N LEU A 160 -2.82 13.08 1.53
CA LEU A 160 -2.61 14.22 0.64
C LEU A 160 -3.87 15.09 0.43
N GLN A 161 -3.70 16.31 -0.08
CA GLN A 161 -4.81 17.15 -0.56
C GLN A 161 -5.40 16.62 -1.88
N ASP A 162 -6.64 17.01 -2.18
CA ASP A 162 -7.30 16.64 -3.44
C ASP A 162 -6.58 17.24 -4.65
N GLU A 163 -5.96 18.42 -4.50
CA GLU A 163 -5.15 19.06 -5.54
C GLU A 163 -3.92 18.22 -5.91
N THR A 164 -3.16 17.74 -4.91
CA THR A 164 -1.98 16.88 -5.15
C THR A 164 -2.36 15.53 -5.74
N LEU A 165 -3.50 14.97 -5.32
CA LEU A 165 -4.02 13.76 -5.95
C LEU A 165 -4.39 13.97 -7.42
N LYS A 166 -4.98 15.13 -7.75
CA LYS A 166 -5.35 15.49 -9.12
C LYS A 166 -4.12 15.65 -10.01
N GLU A 167 -3.06 16.30 -9.53
CA GLU A 167 -1.78 16.40 -10.24
C GLU A 167 -1.17 15.02 -10.54
N LEU A 168 -1.24 14.10 -9.58
CA LEU A 168 -0.77 12.72 -9.76
C LEU A 168 -1.62 11.95 -10.77
N GLU A 169 -2.93 12.18 -10.79
CA GLU A 169 -3.87 11.53 -11.72
C GLU A 169 -3.70 12.03 -13.17
N GLU A 170 -3.59 13.34 -13.37
CA GLU A 170 -3.52 13.96 -14.70
C GLU A 170 -2.12 13.95 -15.31
N GLY A 171 -1.11 14.30 -14.52
CA GLY A 171 0.26 14.52 -14.98
C GLY A 171 1.25 13.42 -14.58
N GLN A 172 0.87 12.52 -13.67
CA GLN A 172 1.81 11.62 -13.00
C GLN A 172 2.96 12.38 -12.31
N GLU A 173 2.66 13.62 -11.93
CA GLU A 173 3.56 14.54 -11.25
C GLU A 173 3.11 14.67 -9.80
N MET A 174 4.06 14.61 -8.89
CA MET A 174 3.80 14.82 -7.48
C MET A 174 4.73 15.90 -6.96
N ALA A 175 4.16 17.07 -6.68
CA ALA A 175 4.85 18.15 -6.01
C ALA A 175 4.42 18.21 -4.54
N MET A 176 5.38 18.04 -3.64
CA MET A 176 5.12 18.01 -2.21
C MET A 176 6.02 18.97 -1.47
N ASN A 177 5.40 19.73 -0.58
CA ASN A 177 6.09 20.60 0.35
C ASN A 177 6.00 20.05 1.78
N ILE A 178 7.08 19.44 2.26
CA ILE A 178 7.09 18.67 3.53
C ILE A 178 7.61 19.53 4.70
N ASN A 179 7.44 20.86 4.62
CA ASN A 179 8.00 21.82 5.58
C ASN A 179 6.99 22.63 6.40
N GLY A 180 5.69 22.33 6.28
CA GLY A 180 4.65 23.04 7.02
C GLY A 180 4.20 24.40 6.48
N ARG A 181 4.70 24.86 5.31
CA ARG A 181 4.20 26.07 4.63
C ARG A 181 3.85 25.80 3.18
N GLY A 182 2.74 25.10 2.92
CA GLY A 182 2.25 24.89 1.56
C GLY A 182 1.08 23.91 1.46
N ARG A 183 0.30 24.05 0.38
CA ARG A 183 -0.80 23.17 -0.02
C ARG A 183 -0.29 21.74 -0.18
N GLY A 184 -0.92 20.77 0.46
CA GLY A 184 -0.57 19.35 0.29
C GLY A 184 -1.22 18.37 1.26
N LEU A 185 -1.83 18.82 2.39
CA LEU A 185 -2.42 17.95 3.40
C LEU A 185 -3.86 18.31 3.79
N ARG A 186 -4.66 17.30 4.11
CA ARG A 186 -6.07 17.46 4.47
C ARG A 186 -6.31 18.21 5.80
N TYR A 187 -5.26 18.54 6.57
CA TYR A 187 -5.38 19.17 7.89
C TYR A 187 -5.61 20.69 7.81
N PRO A 188 -6.77 21.20 8.26
CA PRO A 188 -7.05 22.62 8.32
C PRO A 188 -6.71 23.16 9.71
N GLY A 189 -5.66 23.98 9.80
CA GLY A 189 -5.46 24.90 10.93
C GLY A 189 -4.75 24.29 12.16
N GLY A 190 -3.66 24.94 12.53
CA GLY A 190 -2.91 24.67 13.76
C GLY A 190 -1.45 25.06 13.54
N SER A 191 -0.89 25.84 14.45
CA SER A 191 0.52 26.26 14.45
C SER A 191 1.44 25.09 14.08
N GLY A 192 2.07 25.19 12.90
CA GLY A 192 2.89 24.15 12.33
C GLY A 192 4.15 23.91 13.16
N ASP A 193 4.09 22.90 14.01
CA ASP A 193 5.29 22.25 14.50
C ASP A 193 5.83 21.34 13.39
N VAL A 194 7.12 21.51 13.11
CA VAL A 194 7.93 20.72 12.16
C VAL A 194 7.73 19.20 12.37
N GLU A 195 7.35 18.80 13.58
CA GLU A 195 7.13 17.42 14.02
C GLU A 195 5.91 16.73 13.39
N GLU A 196 4.81 17.43 13.08
CA GLU A 196 3.66 16.81 12.40
C GLU A 196 3.90 16.57 10.91
N PHE A 197 4.65 17.46 10.26
CA PHE A 197 4.99 17.33 8.84
C PHE A 197 6.09 16.29 8.59
N GLN A 198 6.97 16.05 9.56
CA GLN A 198 7.89 14.91 9.55
C GLN A 198 7.18 13.54 9.53
N LYS A 199 5.93 13.46 10.04
CA LYS A 199 5.14 12.21 10.03
C LYS A 199 4.80 11.72 8.62
N LEU A 200 4.87 12.57 7.58
CA LEU A 200 4.66 12.16 6.18
C LEU A 200 5.90 11.60 5.50
N PHE A 201 7.09 11.96 6.00
CA PHE A 201 8.32 11.60 5.34
C PHE A 201 8.53 10.08 5.37
N ALA A 202 8.33 9.43 6.52
CA ALA A 202 8.44 7.98 6.62
C ALA A 202 7.37 7.22 5.79
N PRO A 203 6.07 7.57 5.81
CA PRO A 203 5.09 7.04 4.89
C PRO A 203 5.42 7.25 3.41
N LEU A 204 5.91 8.43 3.02
CA LEU A 204 6.37 8.68 1.65
C LEU A 204 7.48 7.69 1.27
N CYS A 205 8.52 7.54 2.09
CA CYS A 205 9.62 6.63 1.81
C CYS A 205 9.14 5.18 1.63
N ARG A 206 8.16 4.75 2.42
CA ARG A 206 7.53 3.41 2.30
C ARG A 206 6.60 3.30 1.09
N ALA A 207 5.94 4.38 0.70
CA ALA A 207 5.05 4.43 -0.45
C ALA A 207 5.81 4.47 -1.77
N LEU A 208 7.00 5.10 -1.80
CA LEU A 208 7.78 5.29 -3.02
C LEU A 208 7.93 3.99 -3.83
N PRO A 209 8.37 2.83 -3.32
CA PRO A 209 8.49 1.62 -4.13
C PRO A 209 7.18 1.20 -4.84
N GLU A 210 6.03 1.53 -4.26
CA GLU A 210 4.71 1.07 -4.71
C GLU A 210 3.88 2.18 -5.38
N LEU A 211 4.40 3.42 -5.49
CA LEU A 211 3.71 4.50 -6.17
C LEU A 211 3.78 4.30 -7.69
N PRO A 212 2.66 3.92 -8.34
CA PRO A 212 2.67 3.54 -9.74
C PRO A 212 2.95 4.74 -10.63
N LYS A 213 3.80 4.56 -11.64
CA LYS A 213 3.96 5.51 -12.76
C LYS A 213 4.28 6.94 -12.34
N LEU A 214 4.86 7.14 -11.15
CA LEU A 214 5.31 8.46 -10.70
C LEU A 214 6.45 8.91 -11.61
N ARG A 215 6.22 9.86 -12.52
CA ARG A 215 7.23 10.34 -13.47
C ARG A 215 8.04 11.50 -12.92
N VAL A 216 7.36 12.44 -12.27
CA VAL A 216 7.98 13.64 -11.74
C VAL A 216 7.74 13.72 -10.25
N LEU A 217 8.82 13.81 -9.48
CA LEU A 217 8.76 14.01 -8.04
C LEU A 217 9.48 15.30 -7.69
N VAL A 218 8.74 16.27 -7.15
CA VAL A 218 9.30 17.51 -6.62
C VAL A 218 9.14 17.48 -5.10
N LEU A 219 10.24 17.34 -4.37
CA LEU A 219 10.25 17.40 -2.91
C LEU A 219 10.87 18.72 -2.44
N LEU A 220 10.07 19.53 -1.77
CA LEU A 220 10.55 20.71 -1.06
C LEU A 220 10.79 20.32 0.40
N LEU A 221 12.04 19.95 0.71
CA LEU A 221 12.46 19.43 2.00
C LEU A 221 13.12 20.54 2.81
N TYR A 222 12.44 21.65 3.06
CA TYR A 222 13.00 22.77 3.83
C TYR A 222 13.17 22.41 5.32
N GLY A 223 14.33 22.69 5.93
CA GLY A 223 14.53 22.57 7.39
C GLY A 223 14.53 21.16 8.01
N HIS A 224 14.75 20.08 7.24
CA HIS A 224 14.79 18.70 7.74
C HIS A 224 16.18 18.33 8.32
N GLU A 225 16.20 17.72 9.51
CA GLU A 225 17.44 17.45 10.28
C GLU A 225 17.85 15.97 10.41
N SER A 226 17.13 14.99 9.85
CA SER A 226 17.45 13.57 10.07
C SER A 226 18.28 12.94 8.94
N ALA A 227 19.49 12.45 9.26
CA ALA A 227 20.32 11.66 8.36
C ALA A 227 19.66 10.31 8.00
N ASP A 228 18.85 9.77 8.89
CA ASP A 228 18.10 8.53 8.68
C ASP A 228 17.00 8.68 7.62
N GLY A 229 16.38 9.87 7.54
CA GLY A 229 15.42 10.18 6.49
C GLY A 229 16.05 10.16 5.10
N ALA A 230 17.27 10.66 4.94
CA ALA A 230 17.97 10.64 3.65
C ALA A 230 18.20 9.20 3.15
N ARG A 231 18.53 8.27 4.05
CA ARG A 231 18.69 6.84 3.70
C ARG A 231 17.37 6.19 3.32
N ALA A 232 16.30 6.44 4.08
CA ALA A 232 14.98 5.92 3.78
C ALA A 232 14.45 6.43 2.43
N LEU A 233 14.68 7.71 2.13
CA LEU A 233 14.33 8.31 0.84
C LEU A 233 15.15 7.70 -0.30
N ALA A 234 16.47 7.55 -0.12
CA ALA A 234 17.32 6.90 -1.12
C ALA A 234 16.90 5.45 -1.37
N ALA A 235 16.56 4.70 -0.32
CA ALA A 235 16.07 3.32 -0.44
C ALA A 235 14.74 3.23 -1.19
N GLY A 236 13.77 4.13 -0.89
CA GLY A 236 12.50 4.20 -1.60
C GLY A 236 12.65 4.61 -3.06
N LEU A 237 13.47 5.63 -3.34
CA LEU A 237 13.79 6.08 -4.70
C LEU A 237 14.58 5.02 -5.51
N GLY A 238 15.39 4.21 -4.85
CA GLY A 238 16.13 3.11 -5.46
C GLY A 238 15.22 2.03 -6.03
N GLN A 239 14.04 1.82 -5.43
CA GLN A 239 13.04 0.83 -5.87
C GLN A 239 12.02 1.40 -6.86
N GLN A 240 11.98 2.72 -7.05
CA GLN A 240 11.07 3.37 -8.00
C GLN A 240 11.46 3.04 -9.45
N THR A 241 10.58 2.43 -10.24
CA THR A 241 10.97 2.00 -11.60
C THR A 241 10.67 3.05 -12.68
N GLU A 242 9.70 3.94 -12.46
CA GLU A 242 9.13 4.83 -13.49
C GLU A 242 9.55 6.30 -13.36
N LEU A 243 10.29 6.66 -12.30
CA LEU A 243 10.65 8.05 -12.02
C LEU A 243 11.60 8.63 -13.07
N GLU A 244 11.14 9.63 -13.81
CA GLU A 244 11.87 10.32 -14.88
C GLU A 244 12.62 11.57 -14.38
N ARG A 245 12.00 12.34 -13.49
CA ARG A 245 12.54 13.60 -13.00
C ARG A 245 12.40 13.69 -11.49
N LEU A 246 13.52 13.91 -10.82
CA LEU A 246 13.56 14.19 -9.39
C LEU A 246 14.06 15.62 -9.16
N THR A 247 13.24 16.45 -8.53
CA THR A 247 13.65 17.76 -8.03
C THR A 247 13.66 17.73 -6.51
N LEU A 248 14.83 17.87 -5.92
CA LEU A 248 14.99 18.02 -4.47
C LEU A 248 15.38 19.45 -4.17
N ASN A 249 14.45 20.18 -3.55
CA ASN A 249 14.76 21.49 -3.02
C ASN A 249 15.20 21.31 -1.56
N LEU A 250 16.50 21.47 -1.35
CA LEU A 250 17.14 21.40 -0.05
C LEU A 250 17.50 22.80 0.49
N ARG A 251 16.90 23.87 -0.05
CA ARG A 251 17.12 25.24 0.39
C ARG A 251 16.86 25.35 1.89
N TRP A 252 17.68 26.18 2.54
CA TRP A 252 17.74 26.37 3.99
C TRP A 252 17.50 25.11 4.86
N ASN A 253 18.02 23.95 4.44
CA ASN A 253 18.18 22.82 5.33
C ASN A 253 19.34 23.03 6.29
N SER A 254 19.13 22.66 7.55
CA SER A 254 20.18 22.49 8.54
C SER A 254 20.95 21.17 8.26
N LEU A 255 21.65 21.08 7.13
CA LEU A 255 22.68 20.05 6.89
C LEU A 255 23.90 20.23 7.83
N GLY A 256 23.72 20.92 8.97
CA GLY A 256 24.74 21.41 9.91
C GLY A 256 24.86 22.93 9.89
N ARG A 257 25.13 23.55 11.05
CA ARG A 257 25.59 24.95 11.12
C ARG A 257 27.05 24.99 10.67
N GLY A 258 27.32 25.76 9.62
CA GLY A 258 28.66 25.96 9.08
C GLY A 258 29.06 25.01 7.93
N PRO A 259 29.94 25.46 7.01
CA PRO A 259 30.31 24.72 5.80
C PRO A 259 30.95 23.35 6.07
N GLN A 260 31.55 23.15 7.25
CA GLN A 260 32.26 21.91 7.61
C GLN A 260 31.36 20.69 7.84
N LEU A 261 30.12 20.89 8.28
CA LEU A 261 29.13 19.81 8.45
C LEU A 261 28.21 19.68 7.22
N ARG A 262 27.96 20.79 6.51
CA ARG A 262 27.13 20.84 5.30
C ARG A 262 27.70 19.98 4.17
N ALA A 263 28.99 20.14 3.86
CA ALA A 263 29.64 19.44 2.76
C ALA A 263 29.58 17.89 2.86
N PRO A 264 29.95 17.24 4.00
CA PRO A 264 29.93 15.78 4.10
C PRO A 264 28.51 15.19 4.13
N ARG A 265 27.54 15.85 4.77
CA ARG A 265 26.14 15.39 4.77
C ARG A 265 25.47 15.57 3.41
N PHE A 266 25.79 16.67 2.73
CA PHE A 266 25.37 16.89 1.35
C PHE A 266 26.00 15.86 0.41
N ALA A 267 27.31 15.64 0.50
CA ALA A 267 28.01 14.62 -0.27
C ALA A 267 27.43 13.23 -0.03
N PHE A 268 27.08 12.88 1.22
CA PHE A 268 26.41 11.63 1.54
C PHE A 268 25.04 11.52 0.86
N LEU A 269 24.21 12.56 0.95
CA LEU A 269 22.87 12.59 0.37
C LEU A 269 22.93 12.53 -1.15
N THR A 270 23.81 13.31 -1.79
CA THR A 270 24.04 13.23 -3.25
C THR A 270 24.62 11.89 -3.66
N SER A 271 25.58 11.33 -2.91
CA SER A 271 26.19 10.03 -3.23
C SER A 271 25.20 8.89 -3.10
N SER A 272 24.30 8.95 -2.11
CA SER A 272 23.24 7.96 -1.90
C SER A 272 22.14 8.08 -2.96
N LEU A 273 21.80 9.30 -3.37
CA LEU A 273 20.88 9.53 -4.50
C LEU A 273 21.50 9.11 -5.84
N LEU A 274 22.78 9.41 -6.06
CA LEU A 274 23.54 8.98 -7.24
C LEU A 274 23.66 7.46 -7.27
N ALA A 275 23.96 6.82 -6.14
CA ALA A 275 23.98 5.36 -6.03
C ALA A 275 22.60 4.76 -6.30
N ALA A 276 21.53 5.32 -5.72
CA ALA A 276 20.15 4.92 -5.98
C ALA A 276 19.74 5.10 -7.45
N ALA A 277 20.26 6.13 -8.12
CA ALA A 277 20.06 6.37 -9.55
C ALA A 277 20.92 5.45 -10.44
N SER A 278 22.09 5.02 -9.96
CA SER A 278 23.07 4.21 -10.71
C SER A 278 22.83 2.70 -10.57
N CYS A 279 22.11 2.25 -9.54
CA CYS A 279 21.80 0.83 -9.30
C CYS A 279 20.73 0.24 -10.23
N LYS A 280 20.26 0.95 -11.27
CA LYS A 280 19.16 0.48 -12.13
C LYS A 280 19.66 -0.12 -13.45
N PRO A 281 19.10 -1.26 -13.91
CA PRO A 281 19.37 -1.83 -15.23
C PRO A 281 18.79 -1.01 -16.39
N THR A 282 17.87 -0.08 -16.12
CA THR A 282 17.35 0.92 -17.07
C THR A 282 17.35 2.29 -16.38
N PRO A 283 17.96 3.34 -16.96
CA PRO A 283 18.01 4.64 -16.30
C PRO A 283 16.65 5.32 -16.45
N SER A 284 15.71 5.05 -15.55
CA SER A 284 14.43 5.76 -15.54
C SER A 284 14.64 7.23 -15.18
N ILE A 285 15.56 7.56 -14.26
CA ILE A 285 15.79 8.94 -13.84
C ILE A 285 16.67 9.67 -14.87
N VAL A 286 16.03 10.50 -15.68
CA VAL A 286 16.65 11.32 -16.74
C VAL A 286 17.24 12.62 -16.17
N SER A 287 16.67 13.15 -15.08
CA SER A 287 17.13 14.41 -14.50
C SER A 287 16.99 14.44 -12.98
N ILE A 288 18.08 14.83 -12.30
CA ILE A 288 18.09 15.14 -10.88
C ILE A 288 18.47 16.61 -10.72
N SER A 289 17.57 17.42 -10.20
CA SER A 289 17.81 18.83 -9.87
C SER A 289 17.84 19.01 -8.36
N VAL A 290 19.00 19.38 -7.82
CA VAL A 290 19.14 19.67 -6.38
C VAL A 290 19.32 21.17 -6.18
N LEU A 291 18.31 21.82 -5.62
CA LEU A 291 18.33 23.27 -5.38
C LEU A 291 18.85 23.55 -3.97
N ILE A 292 20.01 24.20 -3.88
CA ILE A 292 20.68 24.55 -2.62
C ILE A 292 21.08 26.02 -2.72
N THR A 293 20.18 26.91 -2.34
CA THR A 293 20.53 28.30 -2.08
C THR A 293 19.78 28.79 -0.84
N GLY A 294 20.54 29.45 0.02
CA GLY A 294 20.08 29.90 1.33
C GLY A 294 21.32 30.13 2.20
N SER A 295 22.01 31.25 1.93
CA SER A 295 23.15 31.84 2.66
C SER A 295 24.19 30.89 3.26
#